data_AF-A0A359HJJ6-F1
#
_entry.id   AF-A0A359HJJ6-F1
#
_cell.length_a   1.000
_cell.length_b   1.000
_cell.length_c   1.000
_cell.angle_alpha   90.00
_cell.angle_beta   90.00
_cell.angle_gamma   90.00
#
_symmetry.space_group_name_H-M   'P 1'
#
loop_
_entity.id
_entity.type
_entity.pdbx_description
1 polymer ?
#
loop_
_entity_poly.entity_id
_entity_poly.type
_entity_poly.pdbx_seq_one_letter_code
_entity_poly.pdbx_strand_id
1 'polypeptide(L)'
;MFQKFNPFSGEEKSFSWWWLGVKLGVIAALIIWWLLEQQNKKQAPPVSVEIPLEDDKVTPSPVEAPQASPKLPEAPPQPDDLRKIEGIGPKIQETLRAAGIQTYAQLAASNPAELKQILVEAGIRLGDPSTWPEQAALSAAENWEALREFQSSLKGGRRVA
;
A
#
# COMPACT_ATOMS: atom_id res chain seq x y z
N MET A 1 -59.31 -0.70 -40.51
CA MET A 1 -58.21 -0.81 -41.50
C MET A 1 -57.84 0.61 -41.93
N PHE A 2 -56.62 1.11 -41.82
CA PHE A 2 -55.33 0.51 -41.42
C PHE A 2 -54.61 1.41 -40.41
N GLN A 3 -53.85 0.84 -39.46
CA GLN A 3 -52.73 1.59 -38.87
C GLN A 3 -51.62 1.69 -39.92
N LYS A 4 -51.09 2.90 -40.14
CA LYS A 4 -49.77 3.09 -40.76
C LYS A 4 -48.75 3.29 -39.66
N PHE A 5 -47.89 2.29 -39.51
CA PHE A 5 -46.76 2.28 -38.60
C PHE A 5 -45.72 3.31 -39.11
N ASN A 6 -45.30 4.26 -38.26
CA ASN A 6 -44.19 5.17 -38.58
C ASN A 6 -43.12 5.06 -37.49
N PRO A 7 -42.15 4.14 -37.64
CA PRO A 7 -41.06 3.99 -36.70
C PRO A 7 -40.00 5.08 -36.93
N PHE A 8 -39.34 5.49 -35.85
CA PHE A 8 -38.18 6.39 -35.84
C PHE A 8 -38.47 7.87 -36.14
N SER A 9 -38.63 8.64 -35.07
CA SER A 9 -38.11 10.01 -35.01
C SER A 9 -37.33 10.09 -33.70
N GLY A 10 -36.01 10.27 -33.81
CA GLY A 10 -35.10 10.13 -32.69
C GLY A 10 -35.33 11.24 -31.66
N GLU A 11 -35.53 10.84 -30.40
CA GLU A 11 -35.54 11.75 -29.28
C GLU A 11 -34.10 12.25 -29.05
N GLU A 12 -33.81 13.48 -29.50
CA GLU A 12 -32.52 14.11 -29.22
C GLU A 12 -32.39 14.28 -27.70
N LYS A 13 -31.47 13.51 -27.11
CA LYS A 13 -31.08 13.69 -25.70
C LYS A 13 -30.44 15.05 -25.55
N SER A 14 -31.24 16.04 -25.17
CA SER A 14 -30.82 17.38 -24.74
C SER A 14 -30.06 17.28 -23.42
N PHE A 15 -28.85 16.73 -23.49
CA PHE A 15 -27.93 16.60 -22.38
C PHE A 15 -27.27 17.96 -22.15
N SER A 16 -27.96 18.81 -21.39
CA SER A 16 -27.76 20.26 -21.34
C SER A 16 -26.28 20.67 -21.28
N TRP A 17 -25.76 21.21 -22.39
CA TRP A 17 -24.40 21.75 -22.49
C TRP A 17 -24.11 22.83 -21.44
N TRP A 18 -25.15 23.54 -20.99
CA TRP A 18 -25.08 24.49 -19.87
C TRP A 18 -24.61 23.83 -18.56
N TRP A 19 -25.04 22.60 -18.28
CA TRP A 19 -24.62 21.86 -17.08
C TRP A 19 -23.22 21.23 -17.23
N LEU A 20 -22.79 20.95 -18.47
CA LEU A 20 -21.44 20.48 -18.76
C LEU A 20 -20.39 21.57 -18.50
N GLY A 21 -20.67 22.82 -18.90
CA GLY A 21 -19.81 23.97 -18.62
C GLY A 21 -19.64 24.26 -17.13
N VAL A 22 -20.74 24.24 -16.36
CA VAL A 22 -20.70 24.42 -14.90
C VAL A 22 -19.90 23.30 -14.22
N LYS A 23 -20.10 22.04 -14.64
CA LYS A 23 -19.33 20.90 -14.10
C LYS A 23 -17.83 21.01 -14.38
N LEU A 24 -17.42 21.41 -15.58
CA LEU A 24 -16.01 21.60 -15.90
C LEU A 24 -15.36 22.71 -15.05
N GLY A 25 -16.08 23.81 -14.79
CA GLY A 25 -15.61 24.87 -13.90
C GLY A 25 -15.36 24.39 -12.46
N VAL A 26 -16.29 23.59 -11.90
CA VAL A 26 -16.11 22.99 -10.56
C VAL A 26 -14.96 21.99 -10.53
N ILE A 27 -14.82 21.15 -11.55
CA ILE A 27 -13.71 20.18 -11.65
C ILE A 27 -12.35 20.92 -11.77
N ALA A 28 -12.26 21.98 -12.56
CA ALA A 28 -11.04 22.78 -12.68
C ALA A 28 -10.69 23.48 -11.35
N ALA A 29 -11.68 24.04 -10.64
CA ALA A 29 -11.47 24.62 -9.31
C ALA A 29 -10.99 23.58 -8.28
N LEU A 30 -11.55 22.35 -8.31
CA LEU A 30 -11.10 21.25 -7.45
C LEU A 30 -9.68 20.77 -7.81
N ILE A 31 -9.30 20.75 -9.10
CA ILE A 31 -7.94 20.42 -9.52
C ILE A 31 -6.96 21.51 -9.08
N ILE A 32 -7.31 22.80 -9.21
CA ILE A 32 -6.46 23.92 -8.76
C ILE A 32 -6.30 23.89 -7.23
N TRP A 33 -7.39 23.67 -6.48
CA TRP A 33 -7.35 23.50 -5.03
C TRP A 33 -6.48 22.30 -4.61
N TRP A 34 -6.63 21.16 -5.28
CA TRP A 34 -5.79 19.96 -5.10
C TRP A 34 -4.32 20.19 -5.46
N LEU A 35 -4.02 21.07 -6.42
CA LEU A 35 -2.65 21.40 -6.83
C LEU A 35 -1.94 22.35 -5.85
N LEU A 36 -2.67 23.27 -5.20
CA LEU A 36 -2.11 24.09 -4.12
C LEU A 36 -1.74 23.24 -2.88
N GLU A 37 -2.60 22.29 -2.52
CA GLU A 37 -2.36 21.40 -1.36
C GLU A 37 -1.08 20.55 -1.52
N GLN A 38 -0.69 20.20 -2.75
CA GLN A 38 0.56 19.47 -3.00
C GLN A 38 1.83 20.26 -2.68
N GLN A 39 1.85 21.59 -2.84
CA GLN A 39 3.06 22.39 -2.64
C GLN A 39 3.37 22.64 -1.16
N ASN A 40 2.35 22.62 -0.29
CA ASN A 40 2.53 22.76 1.16
C ASN A 40 3.34 21.60 1.77
N LYS A 41 3.45 20.45 1.08
CA LYS A 41 4.24 19.29 1.50
C LYS A 41 5.73 19.34 1.11
N LYS A 42 6.23 20.42 0.50
CA LYS A 42 7.59 20.48 -0.09
C LYS A 42 8.55 21.50 0.53
N GLN A 43 8.19 22.18 1.61
CA GLN A 43 9.09 23.12 2.31
C GLN A 43 9.57 22.55 3.64
N ALA A 44 10.65 21.77 3.58
CA ALA A 44 11.47 21.48 4.75
C ALA A 44 12.47 22.64 4.96
N PRO A 45 12.58 23.23 6.17
CA PRO A 45 13.59 24.25 6.45
C PRO A 45 15.00 23.63 6.43
N PRO A 46 16.01 24.31 5.87
CA PRO A 46 17.38 23.81 5.84
C PRO A 46 18.05 24.04 7.19
N VAL A 47 18.44 22.96 7.86
CA VAL A 47 19.40 23.03 8.97
C VAL A 47 20.49 22.00 8.72
N SER A 48 21.66 22.49 8.30
CA SER A 48 22.89 21.71 8.29
C SER A 48 23.29 21.37 9.72
N VAL A 49 23.58 20.10 9.96
CA VAL A 49 24.61 19.70 10.94
C VAL A 49 25.53 18.72 10.23
N GLU A 50 26.56 19.26 9.59
CA GLU A 50 27.81 18.53 9.42
C GLU A 50 28.41 18.31 10.82
N ILE A 51 28.97 17.13 11.08
CA ILE A 51 30.27 16.90 11.76
C ILE A 51 30.56 15.38 11.82
N PRO A 52 31.84 14.94 11.79
CA PRO A 52 32.24 13.84 10.91
C PRO A 52 32.14 12.39 11.40
N LEU A 53 32.47 11.53 10.43
CA LEU A 53 33.25 10.30 10.51
C LEU A 53 34.11 10.12 11.79
N GLU A 54 33.75 9.13 12.60
CA GLU A 54 34.74 8.37 13.38
C GLU A 54 34.65 6.88 13.01
N ASP A 55 35.83 6.31 12.77
CA ASP A 55 36.08 4.92 12.43
C ASP A 55 36.00 4.06 13.69
N ASP A 56 35.16 3.01 13.71
CA ASP A 56 35.57 1.76 14.35
C ASP A 56 34.83 0.56 13.74
N LYS A 57 35.57 -0.53 13.52
CA LYS A 57 35.01 -1.79 13.00
C LYS A 57 34.51 -2.63 14.17
N VAL A 58 33.56 -3.52 13.83
CA VAL A 58 33.39 -4.92 14.30
C VAL A 58 31.93 -5.21 14.66
N THR A 59 31.21 -5.77 13.70
CA THR A 59 30.21 -6.83 13.94
C THR A 59 30.95 -8.16 14.21
N PRO A 60 30.41 -9.14 14.98
CA PRO A 60 28.98 -9.55 14.97
C PRO A 60 28.33 -9.99 16.32
N SER A 61 27.05 -10.37 16.22
CA SER A 61 26.05 -10.92 17.18
C SER A 61 26.50 -11.47 18.56
N PRO A 62 25.79 -11.30 19.72
CA PRO A 62 24.35 -11.11 20.13
C PRO A 62 23.31 -10.48 19.18
N VAL A 63 22.05 -10.91 19.06
CA VAL A 63 21.00 -11.33 20.03
C VAL A 63 20.93 -10.53 21.33
N GLU A 64 20.41 -9.31 21.22
CA GLU A 64 19.71 -8.64 22.33
C GLU A 64 18.44 -8.00 21.75
N ALA A 65 17.31 -8.09 22.45
CA ALA A 65 16.03 -7.52 22.01
C ALA A 65 15.79 -6.17 22.71
N PRO A 66 16.00 -5.02 22.03
CA PRO A 66 15.79 -3.72 22.64
C PRO A 66 14.31 -3.37 22.55
N GLN A 67 13.61 -3.76 23.62
CA GLN A 67 12.57 -2.99 24.30
C GLN A 67 11.68 -2.10 23.43
N ALA A 68 10.38 -2.42 23.45
CA ALA A 68 9.32 -1.54 22.98
C ALA A 68 9.44 -0.15 23.63
N SER A 69 9.98 0.81 22.88
CA SER A 69 9.85 2.23 23.20
C SER A 69 8.36 2.57 23.08
N PRO A 70 7.69 3.09 24.13
CA PRO A 70 6.29 3.46 24.06
C PRO A 70 6.16 4.73 23.21
N LYS A 71 6.06 4.53 21.89
CA LYS A 71 5.86 5.62 20.94
C LYS A 71 4.52 6.28 21.25
N LEU A 72 4.59 7.54 21.69
CA LEU A 72 3.49 8.47 21.92
C LEU A 72 2.39 8.26 20.88
N PRO A 73 1.08 8.21 21.23
CA PRO A 73 0.02 7.69 20.37
C PRO A 73 0.01 8.32 18.98
N GLU A 74 0.66 7.62 18.07
CA GLU A 74 0.77 7.96 16.67
C GLU A 74 -0.62 7.80 16.06
N ALA A 75 -1.03 8.77 15.23
CA ALA A 75 -2.31 8.68 14.54
C ALA A 75 -2.41 7.32 13.82
N PRO A 76 -3.58 6.66 13.81
CA PRO A 76 -3.70 5.29 13.32
C PRO A 76 -3.08 5.19 11.92
N PRO A 77 -2.06 4.33 11.73
CA PRO A 77 -1.27 4.37 10.52
C PRO A 77 -2.15 4.05 9.31
N GLN A 78 -1.94 4.79 8.22
CA GLN A 78 -2.69 4.57 7.00
C GLN A 78 -2.42 3.13 6.49
N PRO A 79 -3.46 2.34 6.17
CA PRO A 79 -3.27 0.92 5.88
C PRO A 79 -2.64 0.68 4.50
N ASP A 80 -1.51 0.00 4.48
CA ASP A 80 -0.69 -0.29 3.30
C ASP A 80 -1.33 -1.31 2.35
N ASP A 81 -0.93 -1.26 1.07
CA ASP A 81 -1.34 -2.24 0.06
C ASP A 81 -0.50 -3.53 0.14
N LEU A 82 -0.75 -4.35 1.16
CA LEU A 82 -0.06 -5.63 1.38
C LEU A 82 -0.07 -6.57 0.14
N ARG A 83 -0.94 -6.35 -0.85
CA ARG A 83 -0.90 -7.04 -2.16
C ARG A 83 0.37 -6.76 -2.99
N LYS A 84 1.24 -5.83 -2.59
CA LYS A 84 2.59 -5.66 -3.15
C LYS A 84 3.55 -6.81 -2.79
N ILE A 85 3.19 -7.59 -1.76
CA ILE A 85 3.92 -8.77 -1.32
C ILE A 85 3.48 -9.98 -2.15
N GLU A 86 4.44 -10.67 -2.78
CA GLU A 86 4.17 -11.85 -3.59
C GLU A 86 3.61 -12.98 -2.72
N GLY A 87 2.45 -13.49 -3.12
CA GLY A 87 1.66 -14.46 -2.36
C GLY A 87 0.48 -13.85 -1.59
N ILE A 88 0.42 -12.52 -1.40
CA ILE A 88 -0.72 -11.84 -0.77
C ILE A 88 -1.75 -11.41 -1.82
N GLY A 89 -2.79 -12.24 -1.99
CA GLY A 89 -3.98 -11.86 -2.75
C GLY A 89 -4.95 -10.97 -1.94
N PRO A 90 -5.98 -10.37 -2.58
CA PRO A 90 -6.96 -9.52 -1.89
C PRO A 90 -7.58 -10.18 -0.65
N LYS A 91 -7.93 -11.47 -0.73
CA LYS A 91 -8.51 -12.21 0.39
C LYS A 91 -7.55 -12.39 1.56
N ILE A 92 -6.26 -12.55 1.29
CA ILE A 92 -5.22 -12.66 2.32
C ILE A 92 -5.02 -11.29 2.97
N GLN A 93 -4.97 -10.19 2.19
CA GLN A 93 -4.91 -8.84 2.75
C GLN A 93 -6.10 -8.54 3.67
N GLU A 94 -7.33 -8.89 3.27
CA GLU A 94 -8.51 -8.76 4.15
C GLU A 94 -8.36 -9.52 5.45
N THR A 95 -7.91 -10.78 5.39
CA THR A 95 -7.68 -11.63 6.57
C THR A 95 -6.61 -11.05 7.50
N LEU A 96 -5.47 -10.60 6.96
CA LEU A 96 -4.39 -9.99 7.74
C LEU A 96 -4.86 -8.68 8.39
N ARG A 97 -5.60 -7.83 7.67
CA ARG A 97 -6.18 -6.60 8.21
C ARG A 97 -7.20 -6.87 9.31
N ALA A 98 -8.02 -7.92 9.17
CA ALA A 98 -8.94 -8.36 10.23
C ALA A 98 -8.20 -8.88 11.48
N ALA A 99 -7.00 -9.43 11.32
CA ALA A 99 -6.09 -9.78 12.41
C ALA A 99 -5.23 -8.59 12.92
N GLY A 100 -5.52 -7.36 12.48
CA GLY A 100 -4.83 -6.13 12.91
C GLY A 100 -3.55 -5.79 12.13
N ILE A 101 -3.11 -6.64 11.21
CA ILE A 101 -1.92 -6.43 10.36
C ILE A 101 -2.34 -5.60 9.14
N GLN A 102 -2.12 -4.29 9.23
CA GLN A 102 -2.56 -3.29 8.26
C GLN A 102 -1.43 -2.62 7.51
N THR A 103 -0.20 -2.62 8.05
CA THR A 103 0.97 -1.98 7.45
C THR A 103 2.07 -2.97 7.08
N TYR A 104 2.97 -2.57 6.18
CA TYR A 104 4.19 -3.33 5.89
C TYR A 104 5.05 -3.51 7.15
N ALA A 105 5.14 -2.50 8.01
CA ALA A 105 5.89 -2.58 9.27
C ALA A 105 5.32 -3.64 10.22
N GLN A 106 3.99 -3.75 10.34
CA GLN A 106 3.34 -4.78 11.15
C GLN A 106 3.56 -6.18 10.54
N LEU A 107 3.45 -6.33 9.23
CA LEU A 107 3.70 -7.59 8.54
C LEU A 107 5.18 -8.01 8.63
N ALA A 108 6.12 -7.07 8.59
CA ALA A 108 7.55 -7.30 8.76
C ALA A 108 7.91 -7.75 10.19
N ALA A 109 7.19 -7.27 11.21
CA ALA A 109 7.35 -7.69 12.59
C ALA A 109 6.62 -9.02 12.93
N SER A 110 5.81 -9.56 12.01
CA SER A 110 5.01 -10.78 12.24
C SER A 110 5.82 -12.06 11.99
N ASN A 111 5.60 -13.09 12.81
CA ASN A 111 6.23 -14.39 12.62
C ASN A 111 5.51 -15.20 11.51
N PRO A 112 6.21 -15.82 10.53
CA PRO A 112 5.59 -16.70 9.54
C PRO A 112 4.69 -17.81 10.14
N ALA A 113 5.00 -18.31 11.34
CA ALA A 113 4.17 -19.30 12.03
C ALA A 113 2.80 -18.74 12.46
N GLU A 114 2.79 -17.53 13.02
CA GLU A 114 1.56 -16.81 13.43
C GLU A 114 0.73 -16.42 12.22
N LEU A 115 1.40 -15.89 11.17
CA LEU A 115 0.77 -15.62 9.88
C LEU A 115 0.12 -16.90 9.31
N LYS A 116 0.77 -18.07 9.43
CA LYS A 116 0.19 -19.34 8.98
C LYS A 116 -1.02 -19.74 9.83
N GLN A 117 -1.02 -19.51 11.15
CA GLN A 117 -2.17 -19.76 12.02
C GLN A 117 -3.37 -18.88 11.62
N ILE A 118 -3.17 -17.57 11.46
CA ILE A 118 -4.21 -16.62 11.00
C ILE A 118 -4.85 -17.08 9.67
N LEU A 119 -4.02 -17.49 8.70
CA LEU A 119 -4.52 -18.05 7.44
C LEU A 119 -5.30 -19.35 7.64
N VAL A 120 -4.82 -20.24 8.51
CA VAL A 120 -5.44 -21.54 8.78
C VAL A 120 -6.81 -21.40 9.45
N GLU A 121 -6.95 -20.47 10.40
CA GLU A 121 -8.21 -20.12 11.05
C GLU A 121 -9.21 -19.49 10.07
N ALA A 122 -8.73 -18.63 9.15
CA ALA A 122 -9.53 -18.09 8.05
C ALA A 122 -9.83 -19.08 6.91
N GLY A 123 -9.46 -20.37 7.04
CA GLY A 123 -9.69 -21.40 6.04
C GLY A 123 -8.74 -21.36 4.83
N ILE A 124 -7.76 -20.46 4.80
CA ILE A 124 -6.82 -20.27 3.69
C ILE A 124 -5.65 -21.27 3.85
N ARG A 125 -5.66 -22.34 3.04
CA ARG A 125 -4.60 -23.38 3.07
C ARG A 125 -3.42 -23.09 2.13
N LEU A 126 -3.67 -22.42 1.00
CA LEU A 126 -2.72 -22.22 -0.10
C LEU A 126 -1.71 -21.06 0.11
N GLY A 127 -1.96 -20.15 1.06
CA GLY A 127 -1.02 -19.06 1.35
C GLY A 127 0.23 -19.56 2.07
N ASP A 128 1.41 -19.16 1.60
CA ASP A 128 2.70 -19.45 2.22
C ASP A 128 3.34 -18.14 2.73
N PRO A 129 3.37 -17.88 4.05
CA PRO A 129 3.87 -16.65 4.62
C PRO A 129 5.40 -16.61 4.79
N SER A 130 6.13 -17.66 4.38
CA SER A 130 7.55 -17.85 4.72
C SER A 130 8.48 -16.71 4.24
N THR A 131 8.08 -15.92 3.26
CA THR A 131 8.84 -14.76 2.74
C THR A 131 8.14 -13.41 2.98
N TRP A 132 6.91 -13.40 3.50
CA TRP A 132 6.12 -12.16 3.59
C TRP A 132 6.73 -11.12 4.53
N PRO A 133 7.25 -11.45 5.72
CA PRO A 133 7.86 -10.46 6.60
C PRO A 133 9.09 -9.77 5.98
N GLU A 134 9.89 -10.52 5.22
CA GLU A 134 11.10 -10.03 4.56
C GLU A 134 10.77 -9.11 3.37
N GLN A 135 9.83 -9.51 2.52
CA GLN A 135 9.28 -8.64 1.48
C GLN A 135 8.62 -7.37 2.08
N ALA A 136 7.96 -7.51 3.23
CA ALA A 136 7.32 -6.40 3.92
C ALA A 136 8.35 -5.46 4.56
N ALA A 137 9.46 -5.95 5.07
CA ALA A 137 10.56 -5.14 5.56
C ALA A 137 11.15 -4.26 4.44
N LEU A 138 11.37 -4.84 3.25
CA LEU A 138 11.81 -4.09 2.07
C LEU A 138 10.78 -3.03 1.64
N SER A 139 9.48 -3.36 1.70
CA SER A 139 8.39 -2.42 1.38
C SER A 139 8.27 -1.28 2.41
N ALA A 140 8.44 -1.58 3.70
CA ALA A 140 8.41 -0.60 4.80
C ALA A 140 9.61 0.35 4.77
N ALA A 141 10.76 -0.11 4.24
CA ALA A 141 11.95 0.70 3.99
C ALA A 141 11.92 1.44 2.63
N GLU A 142 10.79 1.41 1.90
CA GLU A 142 10.62 1.95 0.53
C GLU A 142 11.66 1.42 -0.48
N ASN A 143 12.31 0.29 -0.20
CA ASN A 143 13.33 -0.31 -1.06
C ASN A 143 12.69 -1.19 -2.14
N TRP A 144 11.96 -0.53 -3.04
CA TRP A 144 11.22 -1.15 -4.14
C TRP A 144 12.12 -1.88 -5.15
N GLU A 145 13.41 -1.56 -5.20
CA GLU A 145 14.37 -2.22 -6.09
C GLU A 145 14.80 -3.56 -5.53
N ALA A 146 15.31 -3.61 -4.29
CA ALA A 146 15.63 -4.87 -3.62
C ALA A 146 14.40 -5.77 -3.47
N LEU A 147 13.19 -5.21 -3.30
CA LEU A 147 11.96 -6.00 -3.33
C LEU A 147 11.76 -6.72 -4.68
N ARG A 148 11.98 -6.04 -5.81
CA ARG A 148 11.86 -6.65 -7.15
C ARG A 148 12.92 -7.71 -7.40
N GLU A 149 14.17 -7.45 -7.00
CA GLU A 149 15.25 -8.43 -7.11
C GLU A 149 14.94 -9.67 -6.26
N PHE A 150 14.50 -9.48 -5.01
CA PHE A 150 14.10 -10.57 -4.13
C PHE A 150 12.94 -11.37 -4.73
N GLN A 151 11.85 -10.71 -5.16
CA GLN A 151 10.71 -11.36 -5.82
C GLN A 151 11.12 -12.12 -7.11
N SER A 152 12.08 -11.60 -7.88
CA SER A 152 12.60 -12.28 -9.08
C SER A 152 13.33 -13.60 -8.77
N SER A 153 13.80 -13.77 -7.53
CA SER A 153 14.36 -15.04 -7.02
C SER A 153 13.31 -16.00 -6.43
N LEU A 154 12.07 -15.56 -6.26
CA LEU A 154 10.97 -16.37 -5.73
C LEU A 154 10.19 -17.08 -6.84
N LYS A 155 9.45 -18.11 -6.45
CA LYS A 155 8.50 -18.83 -7.32
C LYS A 155 7.14 -18.96 -6.66
N GLY A 156 6.31 -17.92 -6.79
CA GLY A 156 4.99 -17.86 -6.16
C GLY A 156 5.11 -17.64 -4.66
N GLY A 157 5.89 -16.63 -4.25
CA GLY A 157 6.14 -16.23 -2.87
C GLY A 157 7.07 -17.17 -2.09
N ARG A 158 7.67 -18.17 -2.73
CA ARG A 158 8.51 -19.19 -2.09
C ARG A 158 9.92 -19.16 -2.64
N ARG A 159 10.91 -19.32 -1.75
CA ARG A 159 12.32 -19.46 -2.14
C ARG A 159 12.47 -20.71 -3.01
N VAL A 160 13.15 -20.57 -4.14
CA VAL A 160 13.61 -21.73 -4.92
C VAL A 160 14.83 -22.33 -4.20
N ALA A 161 14.89 -23.67 -4.18
CA ALA A 161 16.00 -24.45 -3.64
C ALA A 161 16.77 -25.09 -4.80
#